data_AF-A0A834RDE1-F1
#
_entry.id   AF-A0A834RDE1-F1
#
_cell.length_a   1.000
_cell.length_b   1.000
_cell.length_c   1.000
_cell.angle_alpha   90.00
_cell.angle_beta   90.00
_cell.angle_gamma   90.00
#
_symmetry.space_group_name_H-M   'P 1'
#
loop_
_entity.id
_entity.type
_entity.pdbx_description
1 polymer ?
#
loop_
_entity_poly.entity_id
_entity_poly.type
_entity_poly.pdbx_seq_one_letter_code
_entity_poly.pdbx_strand_id
1 'polypeptide(L)'
;MVYKKFPLRSILEQPRLPSTHLPQYVVDRIVGKMSNDSKYFQYLLNYRKRFIRMTYAEFGRQSNLKPGICWPTNDELDFAIQYENKFEKSLAAMKENLLAKQRDEEEKRAKRKKEVMSNLKKLPKMKEEFWKNYHQLFENIREENIKKENLIQEIREYLGYSIEPNDPRFEEAVTKKEEEAKAALRSAKKLERQKQQIEMLQAMVAQALAKEQSESKALTNRK
;
A
#
# COMPACT_ATOMS: atom_id res chain seq x y z
N MET A 1 1.18 0.22 -64.68
CA MET A 1 2.18 -0.57 -65.44
C MET A 1 3.31 0.38 -65.84
N VAL A 2 4.60 0.19 -65.59
CA VAL A 2 5.44 -0.84 -64.97
C VAL A 2 6.71 -0.11 -64.52
N TYR A 3 7.17 -0.29 -63.27
CA TYR A 3 8.49 0.20 -62.84
C TYR A 3 9.57 -0.59 -63.60
N LYS A 4 10.28 0.06 -64.53
CA LYS A 4 11.48 -0.54 -65.16
C LYS A 4 12.62 -0.52 -64.15
N LYS A 5 12.97 -1.69 -63.60
CA LYS A 5 14.21 -1.93 -62.86
C LYS A 5 15.39 -1.71 -63.81
N PHE A 6 16.18 -0.66 -63.59
CA PHE A 6 17.47 -0.52 -64.25
C PHE A 6 18.48 -1.47 -63.59
N PRO A 7 19.18 -2.34 -64.35
CA PRO A 7 20.13 -3.28 -63.78
C PRO A 7 21.41 -2.54 -63.33
N LEU A 8 21.78 -2.70 -62.06
CA LEU A 8 22.96 -2.11 -61.40
C LEU A 8 24.33 -2.49 -62.05
N ARG A 9 24.34 -3.25 -63.16
CA ARG A 9 25.56 -3.68 -63.84
C ARG A 9 26.13 -2.66 -64.83
N SER A 10 25.32 -1.75 -65.37
CA SER A 10 25.82 -0.78 -66.38
C SER A 10 26.64 0.37 -65.80
N ILE A 11 26.64 0.55 -64.47
CA ILE A 11 27.43 1.59 -63.79
C ILE A 11 28.89 1.13 -63.60
N LEU A 12 29.15 -0.18 -63.61
CA LEU A 12 30.48 -0.75 -63.39
C LEU A 12 31.33 -0.88 -64.68
N GLU A 13 30.76 -0.62 -65.86
CA GLU A 13 31.40 -0.82 -67.17
C GLU A 13 31.85 0.47 -67.87
N GLN A 14 31.75 1.64 -67.22
CA GLN A 14 32.38 2.85 -67.76
C GLN A 14 33.85 2.97 -67.33
N PRO A 15 34.81 3.03 -68.28
CA PRO A 15 36.18 3.36 -67.95
C PRO A 15 36.36 4.87 -67.76
N ARG A 16 36.78 5.22 -66.53
CA ARG A 16 37.70 6.30 -66.12
C ARG A 16 37.14 7.69 -65.80
N LEU A 17 37.27 8.05 -64.51
CA LEU A 17 38.00 9.27 -64.16
C LEU A 17 39.46 8.90 -63.83
N PRO A 18 40.45 9.76 -64.12
CA PRO A 18 41.84 9.55 -63.71
C PRO A 18 41.96 9.47 -62.18
N SER A 19 42.80 8.53 -61.74
CA SER A 19 43.19 8.19 -60.36
C SER A 19 43.35 9.43 -59.46
N THR A 20 42.54 9.57 -58.40
CA THR A 20 42.83 9.05 -57.05
C THR A 20 44.20 9.47 -56.48
N HIS A 21 44.45 10.76 -56.34
CA HIS A 21 45.24 11.21 -55.19
C HIS A 21 44.32 11.96 -54.24
N LEU A 22 43.61 11.19 -53.41
CA LEU A 22 43.30 11.68 -52.07
C LEU A 22 44.65 12.15 -51.49
N PRO A 23 44.75 13.37 -50.93
CA PRO A 23 46.01 13.83 -50.37
C PRO A 23 46.46 12.81 -49.33
N GLN A 24 47.76 12.51 -49.29
CA GLN A 24 48.31 11.35 -48.60
C GLN A 24 47.75 11.17 -47.17
N TYR A 25 47.56 12.28 -46.45
CA TYR A 25 46.99 12.31 -45.09
C TYR A 25 45.55 11.76 -44.96
N VAL A 26 44.75 11.78 -46.03
CA VAL A 26 43.40 11.20 -46.06
C VAL A 26 43.46 9.70 -46.32
N VAL A 27 44.33 9.27 -47.24
CA VAL A 27 44.58 7.85 -47.51
C VAL A 27 45.14 7.17 -46.26
N ASP A 28 46.11 7.80 -45.61
CA ASP A 28 46.77 7.23 -44.44
C ASP A 28 45.85 7.15 -43.21
N ARG A 29 44.85 8.03 -43.11
CA ARG A 29 43.80 7.98 -42.07
C ARG A 29 42.82 6.81 -42.29
N ILE A 30 42.49 6.52 -43.54
CA ILE A 30 41.60 5.42 -43.94
C ILE A 30 42.31 4.07 -43.75
N VAL A 31 43.61 4.01 -44.01
CA VAL A 31 44.41 2.76 -43.98
C VAL A 31 45.06 2.52 -42.59
N GLY A 32 44.94 3.46 -41.65
CA GLY A 32 45.44 3.31 -40.26
C GLY A 32 46.97 3.28 -40.15
N LYS A 33 47.69 3.74 -41.19
CA LYS A 33 49.16 3.71 -41.31
C LYS A 33 49.85 5.02 -40.93
N MET A 34 49.16 5.94 -40.24
CA MET A 34 49.83 7.13 -39.73
C MET A 34 50.78 6.70 -38.61
N SER A 35 52.09 6.80 -38.84
CA SER A 35 53.02 6.85 -37.71
C SER A 35 52.69 8.09 -36.87
N ASN A 36 52.89 8.00 -35.56
CA ASN A 36 52.73 9.13 -34.64
C ASN A 36 53.65 10.34 -34.97
N ASP A 37 54.51 10.24 -35.98
CA ASP A 37 55.48 11.25 -36.41
C ASP A 37 54.93 12.24 -37.45
N SER A 38 53.63 12.19 -37.77
CA SER A 38 53.01 13.13 -38.70
C SER A 38 52.95 14.54 -38.08
N LYS A 39 54.03 15.31 -38.24
CA LYS A 39 54.17 16.73 -37.85
C LYS A 39 52.97 17.57 -38.28
N TYR A 40 52.30 17.21 -39.39
CA TYR A 40 51.13 17.89 -39.93
C TYR A 40 49.92 17.95 -38.99
N PHE A 41 49.72 16.96 -38.10
CA PHE A 41 48.57 16.96 -37.17
C PHE A 41 48.85 17.80 -35.90
N GLN A 42 50.12 17.87 -35.48
CA GLN A 42 50.56 18.69 -34.35
C GLN A 42 50.30 20.18 -34.60
N TYR A 43 50.56 20.66 -35.82
CA TYR A 43 50.31 22.07 -36.17
C TYR A 43 48.83 22.46 -36.11
N LEU A 44 47.90 21.55 -36.44
CA LEU A 44 46.46 21.82 -36.38
C LEU A 44 45.95 22.09 -34.95
N LEU A 45 46.57 21.47 -33.94
CA LEU A 45 46.25 21.74 -32.54
C LEU A 45 46.67 23.17 -32.13
N ASN A 46 47.83 23.62 -32.61
CA ASN A 46 48.36 24.96 -32.34
C ASN A 46 47.47 26.08 -32.91
N TYR A 47 46.67 25.80 -33.95
CA TYR A 47 45.71 26.73 -34.52
C TYR A 47 44.33 26.71 -33.84
N ARG A 48 44.11 25.88 -32.83
CA ARG A 48 42.86 25.95 -32.04
C ARG A 48 42.83 27.22 -31.20
N LYS A 49 41.65 27.83 -31.09
CA LYS A 49 41.39 29.05 -30.30
C LYS A 49 42.01 29.02 -28.89
N ARG A 50 41.96 27.86 -28.23
CA ARG A 50 42.57 27.63 -26.90
C ARG A 50 44.08 27.86 -26.89
N PHE A 51 44.81 27.27 -27.84
CA PHE A 51 46.26 27.40 -27.91
C PHE A 51 46.68 28.81 -28.32
N ILE A 52 45.95 29.45 -29.24
CA ILE A 52 46.21 30.84 -29.64
C ILE A 52 45.99 31.81 -28.47
N ARG A 53 44.97 31.58 -27.63
CA ARG A 53 44.76 32.36 -26.40
C ARG A 53 45.88 32.14 -25.38
N MET A 54 46.38 30.91 -25.27
CA MET A 54 47.47 30.56 -24.36
C MET A 54 48.79 31.22 -24.77
N THR A 55 49.15 31.19 -26.06
CA THR A 55 50.35 31.87 -26.56
C THR A 55 50.27 33.39 -26.38
N TYR A 56 49.09 33.98 -26.56
CA TYR A 56 48.89 35.39 -26.22
C TYR A 56 49.02 35.67 -24.71
N ALA A 57 48.59 34.75 -23.84
CA ALA A 57 48.77 34.90 -22.39
C ALA A 57 50.25 34.80 -21.97
N GLU A 58 51.04 33.95 -22.63
CA GLU A 58 52.47 33.75 -22.35
C GLU A 58 53.34 34.90 -22.86
N PHE A 59 53.14 35.31 -24.12
CA PHE A 59 54.01 36.27 -24.80
C PHE A 59 53.39 37.67 -24.95
N GLY A 60 52.11 37.83 -24.59
CA GLY A 60 51.40 39.11 -24.66
C GLY A 60 51.42 39.71 -26.06
N ARG A 61 51.62 41.03 -26.14
CA ARG A 61 51.67 41.78 -27.40
C ARG A 61 52.84 41.38 -28.32
N GLN A 62 53.90 40.78 -27.78
CA GLN A 62 55.06 40.34 -28.57
C GLN A 62 54.69 39.22 -29.56
N SER A 63 53.63 38.45 -29.26
CA SER A 63 53.08 37.42 -30.16
C SER A 63 52.42 37.97 -31.43
N ASN A 64 52.23 39.29 -31.54
CA ASN A 64 51.54 39.97 -32.65
C ASN A 64 50.10 39.50 -32.91
N LEU A 65 49.49 38.79 -31.95
CA LEU A 65 48.08 38.39 -32.01
C LEU A 65 47.18 39.55 -31.56
N LYS A 66 45.97 39.63 -32.13
CA LYS A 66 44.97 40.63 -31.71
C LYS A 66 44.37 40.21 -30.36
N PRO A 67 44.31 41.09 -29.34
CA PRO A 67 43.75 40.77 -28.02
C PRO A 67 42.27 40.36 -28.06
N GLY A 68 41.53 40.78 -29.08
CA GLY A 68 40.12 40.41 -29.28
C GLY A 68 39.89 38.90 -29.37
N ILE A 69 40.93 38.10 -29.65
CA ILE A 69 40.81 36.62 -29.67
C ILE A 69 40.51 36.02 -28.29
N CYS A 70 40.87 36.72 -27.21
CA CYS A 70 40.63 36.29 -25.84
C CYS A 70 39.13 36.36 -25.49
N TRP A 71 38.39 37.26 -26.12
CA TRP A 71 36.96 37.37 -25.93
C TRP A 71 36.22 36.29 -26.73
N PRO A 72 35.06 35.85 -26.24
CA PRO A 72 34.15 35.01 -27.03
C PRO A 72 33.66 35.75 -28.28
N THR A 73 33.28 34.98 -29.29
CA THR A 73 32.54 35.49 -30.45
C THR A 73 31.08 35.73 -30.08
N ASN A 74 30.36 36.54 -30.86
CA ASN A 74 28.94 36.83 -30.60
C ASN A 74 28.11 35.54 -30.48
N ASP A 75 28.34 34.56 -31.36
CA ASP A 75 27.67 33.26 -31.29
C ASP A 75 27.98 32.48 -30.00
N GLU A 76 29.22 32.57 -29.50
CA GLU A 76 29.62 31.93 -28.23
C GLU A 76 28.99 32.65 -27.03
N LEU A 77 28.85 33.98 -27.09
CA LEU A 77 28.17 34.78 -26.08
C LEU A 77 26.68 34.48 -26.03
N ASP A 78 26.01 34.45 -27.19
CA ASP A 78 24.59 34.14 -27.27
C ASP A 78 24.30 32.73 -26.72
N PHE A 79 25.17 31.77 -27.03
CA PHE A 79 25.08 30.44 -26.46
C PHE A 79 25.28 30.43 -24.94
N ALA A 80 26.28 31.16 -24.42
CA ALA A 80 26.52 31.25 -22.98
C ALA A 80 25.32 31.89 -22.25
N ILE A 81 24.75 32.97 -22.79
CA ILE A 81 23.57 33.64 -22.24
C ILE A 81 22.36 32.70 -22.25
N GLN A 82 22.13 31.99 -23.35
CA GLN A 82 21.03 31.01 -23.43
C GLN A 82 21.22 29.85 -22.45
N TYR A 83 22.45 29.39 -22.27
CA TYR A 83 22.80 28.35 -21.32
C TYR A 83 22.53 28.81 -19.88
N GLU A 84 23.06 29.96 -19.48
CA GLU A 84 22.85 30.55 -18.15
C GLU A 84 21.35 30.73 -17.89
N ASN A 85 20.61 31.37 -18.79
CA ASN A 85 19.17 31.58 -18.60
C ASN A 85 18.35 30.29 -18.48
N LYS A 86 18.78 29.20 -19.13
CA LYS A 86 18.07 27.92 -19.13
C LYS A 86 18.38 27.07 -17.91
N PHE A 87 19.64 27.04 -17.48
CA PHE A 87 20.11 26.13 -16.43
C PHE A 87 20.29 26.84 -15.08
N GLU A 88 20.70 28.10 -15.10
CA GLU A 88 20.95 28.90 -13.90
C GLU A 88 19.76 29.82 -13.63
N LYS A 89 19.03 29.50 -12.56
CA LYS A 89 17.88 30.31 -12.15
C LYS A 89 18.36 31.60 -11.47
N SER A 90 17.62 32.68 -11.68
CA SER A 90 17.76 33.90 -10.90
C SER A 90 17.61 33.64 -9.40
N LEU A 91 18.38 34.36 -8.59
CA LEU A 91 18.33 34.31 -7.14
C LEU A 91 16.91 34.57 -6.59
N ALA A 92 16.15 35.46 -7.24
CA ALA A 92 14.76 35.75 -6.85
C ALA A 92 13.88 34.51 -7.00
N ALA A 93 13.96 33.83 -8.15
CA ALA A 93 13.23 32.59 -8.40
C ALA A 93 13.64 31.48 -7.41
N MET A 94 14.92 31.41 -7.03
CA MET A 94 15.36 30.44 -6.01
C MET A 94 14.73 30.72 -4.65
N LYS A 95 14.67 31.98 -4.22
CA LYS A 95 14.02 32.38 -2.96
C LYS A 95 12.54 32.03 -2.94
N GLU A 96 11.81 32.33 -4.02
CA GLU A 96 10.39 31.99 -4.13
C GLU A 96 10.17 30.47 -4.05
N ASN A 97 10.99 29.68 -4.74
CA ASN A 97 10.92 28.22 -4.68
C ASN A 97 11.19 27.68 -3.26
N LEU A 98 12.13 28.27 -2.51
CA LEU A 98 12.38 27.88 -1.13
C LEU A 98 11.20 28.23 -0.21
N LEU A 99 10.63 29.43 -0.36
CA LEU A 99 9.46 29.85 0.40
C LEU A 99 8.24 28.95 0.11
N ALA A 100 8.02 28.58 -1.15
CA ALA A 100 6.95 27.65 -1.53
C ALA A 100 7.14 26.27 -0.87
N LYS A 101 8.36 25.71 -0.94
CA LYS A 101 8.69 24.43 -0.27
C LYS A 101 8.47 24.49 1.24
N GLN A 102 8.89 25.58 1.88
CA GLN A 102 8.70 25.76 3.33
C GLN A 102 7.20 25.78 3.69
N ARG A 103 6.38 26.50 2.92
CA ARG A 103 4.92 26.52 3.12
C ARG A 103 4.30 25.13 2.96
N ASP A 104 4.67 24.41 1.90
CA ASP A 104 4.17 23.05 1.66
C ASP A 104 4.53 22.08 2.80
N GLU A 105 5.77 22.18 3.32
CA GLU A 105 6.23 21.39 4.45
C GLU A 105 5.49 21.75 5.74
N GLU A 106 5.28 23.03 6.00
CA GLU A 106 4.52 23.51 7.15
C GLU A 106 3.06 23.06 7.09
N GLU A 107 2.43 23.12 5.92
CA GLU A 107 1.07 22.61 5.72
C GLU A 107 0.98 21.11 5.95
N LYS A 108 1.91 20.32 5.40
CA LYS A 108 1.97 18.86 5.63
C LYS A 108 2.15 18.55 7.12
N ARG A 109 3.04 19.28 7.79
CA ARG A 109 3.28 19.14 9.23
C ARG A 109 2.03 19.51 10.04
N ALA A 110 1.32 20.56 9.66
CA ALA A 110 0.08 20.99 10.31
C ALA A 110 -1.05 19.98 10.12
N LYS A 111 -1.23 19.44 8.90
CA LYS A 111 -2.22 18.37 8.61
C LYS A 111 -1.94 17.13 9.46
N ARG A 112 -0.69 16.66 9.48
CA ARG A 112 -0.28 15.52 10.31
C ARG A 112 -0.53 15.76 11.80
N LYS A 113 -0.21 16.96 12.32
CA LYS A 113 -0.49 17.33 13.71
C LYS A 113 -1.99 17.28 14.01
N LYS A 114 -2.84 17.81 13.12
CA LYS A 114 -4.30 17.77 13.28
C LYS A 114 -4.84 16.34 13.30
N GLU A 115 -4.36 15.48 12.40
CA GLU A 115 -4.73 14.05 12.37
C GLU A 115 -4.33 13.34 13.66
N VAL A 116 -3.08 13.49 14.10
CA VAL A 116 -2.60 12.89 15.35
C VAL A 116 -3.43 13.36 16.54
N MET A 117 -3.71 14.65 16.64
CA MET A 117 -4.57 15.19 17.71
C MET A 117 -5.99 14.62 17.65
N SER A 118 -6.56 14.43 16.46
CA SER A 118 -7.88 13.82 16.30
C SER A 118 -7.89 12.36 16.76
N ASN A 119 -6.82 11.61 16.48
CA ASN A 119 -6.68 10.21 16.89
C ASN A 119 -6.43 10.09 18.40
N LEU A 120 -5.60 10.96 18.98
CA LEU A 120 -5.38 11.03 20.43
C LEU A 120 -6.68 11.30 21.19
N LYS A 121 -7.58 12.15 20.65
CA LYS A 121 -8.90 12.37 21.24
C LYS A 121 -9.80 11.12 21.22
N LYS A 122 -9.65 10.25 20.22
CA LYS A 122 -10.42 8.99 20.10
C LYS A 122 -9.82 7.84 20.94
N LEU A 123 -8.52 7.91 21.22
CA LEU A 123 -7.76 6.89 21.94
C LEU A 123 -8.35 6.46 23.31
N PRO A 124 -8.83 7.35 24.20
CA PRO A 124 -9.37 6.90 25.50
C PRO A 124 -10.58 5.99 25.34
N LYS A 125 -11.52 6.32 24.44
CA LYS A 125 -12.69 5.47 24.15
C LYS A 125 -12.27 4.11 23.59
N MET A 126 -11.37 4.10 22.61
CA MET A 126 -10.83 2.87 22.03
C MET A 126 -10.13 1.99 23.08
N LYS A 127 -9.40 2.61 24.02
CA LYS A 127 -8.74 1.89 25.12
C LYS A 127 -9.76 1.25 26.05
N GLU A 128 -10.81 1.97 26.44
CA GLU A 128 -11.88 1.42 27.27
C GLU A 128 -12.60 0.26 26.60
N GLU A 129 -12.94 0.39 25.31
CA GLU A 129 -13.56 -0.67 24.52
C GLU A 129 -12.65 -1.90 24.42
N PHE A 130 -11.35 -1.70 24.20
CA PHE A 130 -10.38 -2.78 24.16
C PHE A 130 -10.33 -3.56 25.49
N TRP A 131 -10.21 -2.86 26.62
CA TRP A 131 -10.17 -3.52 27.94
C TRP A 131 -11.49 -4.21 28.26
N LYS A 132 -12.64 -3.62 27.91
CA LYS A 132 -13.95 -4.27 28.07
C LYS A 132 -14.02 -5.58 27.30
N ASN A 133 -13.62 -5.57 26.02
CA ASN A 133 -13.62 -6.77 25.19
C ASN A 133 -12.62 -7.82 25.71
N TYR A 134 -11.45 -7.38 26.17
CA TYR A 134 -10.45 -8.26 26.76
C TYR A 134 -10.97 -8.95 28.02
N HIS A 135 -11.60 -8.20 28.94
CA HIS A 135 -12.20 -8.77 30.14
C HIS A 135 -13.37 -9.70 29.83
N GLN A 136 -14.25 -9.33 28.90
CA GLN A 136 -15.35 -10.20 28.47
C GLN A 136 -14.84 -11.52 27.89
N LEU A 137 -13.83 -11.47 27.01
CA LEU A 137 -13.22 -12.67 26.45
C LEU A 137 -12.61 -13.54 27.55
N PHE A 138 -11.93 -12.93 28.51
CA PHE A 138 -11.30 -13.64 29.61
C PHE A 138 -12.31 -14.28 30.57
N GLU A 139 -13.39 -13.57 30.91
CA GLU A 139 -14.49 -14.12 31.71
C GLU A 139 -15.19 -15.26 30.97
N ASN A 140 -15.43 -15.14 29.65
CA ASN A 140 -16.00 -16.23 28.85
C ASN A 140 -15.10 -17.48 28.87
N ILE A 141 -13.78 -17.30 28.70
CA ILE A 141 -12.82 -18.42 28.79
C ILE A 141 -12.84 -19.05 30.19
N ARG A 142 -12.91 -18.24 31.25
CA ARG A 142 -13.02 -18.73 32.63
C ARG A 142 -14.30 -19.51 32.85
N GLU A 143 -15.44 -18.99 32.41
CA GLU A 143 -16.73 -19.67 32.51
C GLU A 143 -16.72 -20.99 31.73
N GLU A 144 -16.14 -21.01 30.53
CA GLU A 144 -16.00 -22.24 29.75
C GLU A 144 -15.11 -23.27 30.46
N ASN A 145 -14.01 -22.83 31.07
CA ASN A 145 -13.14 -23.71 31.85
C ASN A 145 -13.86 -24.27 33.07
N ILE A 146 -14.60 -23.43 33.82
CA ILE A 146 -15.40 -23.88 34.97
C ILE A 146 -16.49 -24.85 34.53
N LYS A 147 -17.19 -24.58 33.42
CA LYS A 147 -18.20 -25.51 32.87
C LYS A 147 -17.59 -26.85 32.48
N LYS A 148 -16.39 -26.84 31.88
CA LYS A 148 -15.64 -28.07 31.55
C LYS A 148 -15.21 -28.83 32.81
N GLU A 149 -14.67 -28.14 33.81
CA GLU A 149 -14.27 -28.75 35.09
C GLU A 149 -15.45 -29.38 35.82
N ASN A 150 -16.58 -28.67 35.89
CA ASN A 150 -17.82 -29.20 36.47
C ASN A 150 -18.31 -30.44 35.72
N LEU A 151 -18.32 -30.41 34.38
CA LEU A 151 -18.71 -31.56 33.57
C LEU A 151 -17.80 -32.77 33.83
N ILE A 152 -16.49 -32.54 33.91
CA ILE A 152 -15.51 -33.60 34.22
C ILE A 152 -15.78 -34.16 35.62
N GLN A 153 -16.03 -33.32 36.61
CA GLN A 153 -16.31 -33.76 37.98
C GLN A 153 -17.59 -34.58 38.06
N GLU A 154 -18.68 -34.12 37.45
CA GLU A 154 -19.95 -34.84 37.43
C GLU A 154 -19.83 -36.24 36.80
N ILE A 155 -19.02 -36.38 35.74
CA ILE A 155 -18.79 -37.66 35.09
C ILE A 155 -17.89 -38.56 35.94
N ARG A 156 -16.89 -37.99 36.63
CA ARG A 156 -16.08 -38.73 37.61
C ARG A 156 -16.94 -39.28 38.75
N GLU A 157 -17.91 -38.50 39.23
CA GLU A 157 -18.87 -38.95 40.24
C GLU A 157 -19.79 -40.06 39.71
N TYR A 158 -20.25 -39.96 38.46
CA TYR A 158 -21.08 -40.98 37.83
C TYR A 158 -20.34 -42.31 37.60
N LEU A 159 -19.07 -42.26 37.19
CA LEU A 159 -18.27 -43.45 36.87
C LEU A 159 -17.53 -44.03 38.09
N GLY A 160 -17.26 -43.21 39.11
CA GLY A 160 -16.63 -43.63 40.37
C GLY A 160 -15.10 -43.75 40.34
N TYR A 161 -14.42 -43.32 39.27
CA TYR A 161 -12.95 -43.30 39.16
C TYR A 161 -12.46 -42.13 38.27
N SER A 162 -11.18 -41.75 38.39
CA SER A 162 -10.62 -40.60 37.68
C SER A 162 -10.36 -40.92 36.20
N ILE A 163 -10.94 -40.12 35.31
CA ILE A 163 -10.81 -40.23 33.84
C ILE A 163 -10.43 -38.86 33.26
N GLU A 164 -9.66 -38.90 32.18
CA GLU A 164 -9.29 -37.73 31.38
C GLU A 164 -10.33 -37.47 30.28
N PRO A 165 -10.61 -36.20 29.94
CA PRO A 165 -11.65 -35.85 28.96
C PRO A 165 -11.38 -36.34 27.52
N ASN A 166 -10.16 -36.79 27.20
CA ASN A 166 -9.79 -37.31 25.88
C ASN A 166 -10.05 -38.84 25.74
N ASP A 167 -10.52 -39.50 26.79
CA ASP A 167 -10.78 -40.94 26.80
C ASP A 167 -12.13 -41.26 26.10
N PRO A 168 -12.21 -42.25 25.19
CA PRO A 168 -13.47 -42.65 24.55
C PRO A 168 -14.58 -42.99 25.57
N ARG A 169 -14.22 -43.47 26.76
CA ARG A 169 -15.19 -43.81 27.81
C ARG A 169 -15.86 -42.57 28.43
N PHE A 170 -15.21 -41.40 28.35
CA PHE A 170 -15.79 -40.13 28.76
C PHE A 170 -16.92 -39.71 27.81
N GLU A 171 -16.71 -39.84 26.50
CA GLU A 171 -17.71 -39.50 25.48
C GLU A 171 -18.98 -40.36 25.61
N GLU A 172 -18.83 -41.66 25.87
CA GLU A 172 -19.96 -42.57 26.13
C GLU A 172 -20.74 -42.20 27.40
N ALA A 173 -20.07 -41.67 28.43
CA ALA A 173 -20.73 -41.22 29.65
C ALA A 173 -21.44 -39.87 29.47
N VAL A 174 -20.85 -38.93 28.73
CA VAL A 174 -21.48 -37.64 28.37
C VAL A 174 -22.78 -37.88 27.61
N THR A 175 -22.73 -38.71 26.56
CA THR A 175 -23.89 -39.01 25.70
C THR A 175 -25.06 -39.62 26.46
N LYS A 176 -24.80 -40.60 27.34
CA LYS A 176 -25.85 -41.18 28.21
C LYS A 176 -26.48 -40.14 29.13
N LYS A 177 -25.68 -39.26 29.73
CA LYS A 177 -26.17 -38.20 30.61
C LYS A 177 -27.01 -37.16 29.85
N GLU A 178 -26.61 -36.79 28.64
CA GLU A 178 -27.38 -35.89 27.78
C GLU A 178 -28.74 -36.49 27.38
N GLU A 179 -28.79 -37.79 27.11
CA GLU A 179 -30.05 -38.50 26.82
C GLU A 179 -30.99 -38.51 28.03
N GLU A 180 -30.48 -38.79 29.22
CA GLU A 180 -31.22 -38.74 30.48
C GLU A 180 -31.74 -37.32 30.77
N ALA A 181 -30.89 -36.29 30.63
CA ALA A 181 -31.28 -34.90 30.82
C ALA A 181 -32.34 -34.45 29.79
N LYS A 182 -32.21 -34.87 28.53
CA LYS A 182 -33.18 -34.59 27.47
C LYS A 182 -34.52 -35.30 27.71
N ALA A 183 -34.50 -36.52 28.24
CA ALA A 183 -35.70 -37.24 28.64
C ALA A 183 -36.40 -36.55 29.82
N ALA A 184 -35.64 -36.10 30.83
CA ALA A 184 -36.14 -35.34 31.97
C ALA A 184 -36.72 -33.97 31.57
N LEU A 185 -36.06 -33.23 30.66
CA LEU A 185 -36.60 -31.98 30.10
C LEU A 185 -37.90 -32.21 29.33
N ARG A 186 -38.00 -33.31 28.58
CA ARG A 186 -39.21 -33.67 27.85
C ARG A 186 -40.35 -34.03 28.79
N SER A 187 -40.09 -34.74 29.89
CA SER A 187 -41.11 -35.06 30.89
C SER A 187 -41.53 -33.83 31.69
N ALA A 188 -40.60 -32.98 32.11
CA ALA A 188 -40.89 -31.70 32.76
C ALA A 188 -41.78 -30.79 31.89
N LYS A 189 -41.42 -30.62 30.61
CA LYS A 189 -42.24 -29.86 29.65
C LYS A 189 -43.64 -30.45 29.46
N LYS A 190 -43.80 -31.77 29.50
CA LYS A 190 -45.12 -32.43 29.45
C LYS A 190 -45.94 -32.15 30.71
N LEU A 191 -45.31 -32.21 31.88
CA LEU A 191 -45.96 -31.92 33.16
C LEU A 191 -46.36 -30.44 33.27
N GLU A 192 -45.52 -29.50 32.82
CA GLU A 192 -45.86 -28.07 32.77
C GLU A 192 -47.06 -27.81 31.86
N ARG A 193 -47.11 -28.44 30.68
CA ARG A 193 -48.28 -28.36 29.79
C ARG A 193 -49.54 -28.92 30.43
N GLN A 194 -49.43 -30.05 31.14
CA GLN A 194 -50.57 -30.63 31.87
C GLN A 194 -51.03 -29.72 33.01
N LYS A 195 -50.12 -29.11 33.76
CA LYS A 195 -50.44 -28.13 34.81
C LYS A 195 -51.16 -26.90 34.23
N GLN A 196 -50.65 -26.33 33.14
CA GLN A 196 -51.30 -25.19 32.44
C GLN A 196 -52.72 -25.54 31.95
N GLN A 197 -52.93 -26.77 31.45
CA GLN A 197 -54.26 -27.25 31.03
C GLN A 197 -55.21 -27.43 32.21
N ILE A 198 -54.73 -27.96 33.34
CA ILE A 198 -55.53 -28.13 34.56
C ILE A 198 -55.91 -26.77 35.16
N GLU A 199 -54.97 -25.82 35.22
CA GLU A 199 -55.23 -24.45 35.69
C GLU A 199 -56.27 -23.74 34.80
N MET A 200 -56.19 -23.90 33.47
CA MET A 200 -57.18 -23.36 32.54
C MET A 200 -58.57 -23.99 32.74
N LEU A 201 -58.65 -25.30 32.95
CA LEU A 201 -59.91 -25.99 33.25
C LEU A 201 -60.50 -25.56 34.59
N GLN A 202 -59.68 -25.44 35.64
CA GLN A 202 -60.12 -24.95 36.95
C GLN A 202 -60.62 -23.51 36.89
N ALA A 203 -59.98 -22.64 36.11
CA ALA A 203 -60.45 -21.27 35.87
C ALA A 203 -61.80 -21.26 35.15
N MET A 204 -62.02 -22.14 34.16
CA MET A 204 -63.31 -22.29 33.48
C MET A 204 -64.40 -22.82 34.41
N VAL A 205 -64.10 -23.82 35.26
CA VAL A 205 -65.06 -24.35 36.24
C VAL A 205 -65.41 -23.29 37.30
N ALA A 206 -64.42 -22.52 37.79
CA ALA A 206 -64.69 -21.42 38.72
C ALA A 206 -65.57 -20.33 38.07
N GLN A 207 -65.35 -20.03 36.78
CA GLN A 207 -66.22 -19.10 36.04
C GLN A 207 -67.63 -19.67 35.81
N ALA A 208 -67.79 -20.98 35.59
CA ALA A 208 -69.09 -21.62 35.45
C ALA A 208 -69.87 -21.64 36.78
N LEU A 209 -69.21 -22.00 37.88
CA LEU A 209 -69.81 -21.96 39.22
C LEU A 209 -70.18 -20.53 39.65
N ALA A 210 -69.38 -19.52 39.29
CA ALA A 210 -69.73 -18.12 39.52
C ALA A 210 -70.97 -17.69 38.72
N LYS A 211 -71.15 -18.22 37.49
CA LYS A 211 -72.36 -18.01 36.69
C LYS A 211 -73.58 -18.70 37.29
N GLU A 212 -73.47 -19.97 37.70
CA GLU A 212 -74.57 -20.71 38.35
C GLU A 212 -74.98 -20.11 39.71
N GLN A 213 -74.03 -19.59 40.49
CA GLN A 213 -74.33 -18.86 41.73
C GLN A 213 -74.99 -17.50 41.48
N SER A 214 -74.72 -16.85 40.34
CA SER A 214 -75.41 -15.63 39.93
C SER A 214 -76.83 -15.90 39.43
N GLU A 215 -77.05 -17.02 38.73
CA GLU A 215 -78.36 -17.44 38.22
C GLU A 215 -79.28 -17.95 39.34
N SER A 216 -78.77 -18.71 40.31
CA SER A 216 -79.53 -19.16 41.48
C SER A 216 -79.90 -18.02 42.44
N LYS A 217 -79.05 -16.99 42.61
CA LYS A 217 -79.40 -15.75 43.33
C LYS A 217 -80.44 -14.90 42.59
N ALA A 218 -80.48 -14.95 41.26
CA ALA A 218 -81.52 -14.28 40.46
C ALA A 218 -82.89 -14.98 40.52
N LEU A 219 -82.92 -16.30 40.76
CA LEU A 219 -84.13 -17.10 40.93
C LEU A 219 -84.74 -17.02 42.35
N THR A 220 -83.93 -16.81 43.39
CA THR A 220 -84.43 -16.62 44.77
C THR A 220 -84.97 -15.21 45.04
N ASN A 221 -84.54 -14.19 44.29
CA ASN A 221 -85.07 -12.82 44.38
C ASN A 221 -86.35 -12.56 43.54
N ARG A 222 -86.96 -13.61 42.97
CA ARG A 222 -88.18 -13.53 42.14
C ARG A 222 -89.43 -14.17 42.77
N LYS A 223 -89.41 -14.45 44.08
CA LYS A 223 -90.60 -14.88 44.86
C LYS A 223 -90.97 -13.84 45.89
#